data_AF-A0A3B8Z5W5-F1
#
_entry.id   AF-A0A3B8Z5W5-F1
#
_cell.length_a   1.000
_cell.length_b   1.000
_cell.length_c   1.000
_cell.angle_alpha   90.00
_cell.angle_beta   90.00
_cell.angle_gamma   90.00
#
_symmetry.space_group_name_H-M   'P 1'
#
loop_
_entity.id
_entity.type
_entity.pdbx_description
1 polymer ?
#
loop_
_entity_poly.entity_id
_entity_poly.type
_entity_poly.pdbx_seq_one_letter_code
_entity_poly.pdbx_strand_id
1 'polypeptide(L)'
;EFAPKGLSEDIVRFISAKKEEPAWLLEWRIKAYRHWLTMDEPDWAKIGYPPIDYNDAYYYSAPKSGDEGPESLDEVDPELLATYEKLGIPIHEQEVLAGVKNVAVDAVFDSVSVATTFKETLAEHGVIFGPMSEAVKNHPELVQKYMGSVVPTADNYFAALNSAVFTDGSFVFIPKGVRCPMELSTYFRINAANTGQFERTLIIAEEGSYVSYLEGCTAP
;
A
#
# COMPACT_ATOMS: atom_id res chain seq x y z
N GLU A 1 11.19 2.32 11.86
CA GLU A 1 10.42 2.35 13.12
C GLU A 1 9.32 1.29 13.05
N PHE A 2 9.02 0.61 14.16
CA PHE A 2 7.93 -0.37 14.24
C PHE A 2 6.89 0.09 15.26
N ALA A 3 5.61 -0.21 15.04
CA ALA A 3 4.61 -0.16 16.10
C ALA A 3 4.92 -1.24 17.17
N PRO A 4 4.37 -1.11 18.41
CA PRO A 4 4.36 -2.23 19.33
C PRO A 4 3.71 -3.47 18.70
N LYS A 5 4.16 -4.66 19.11
CA LYS A 5 3.64 -5.93 18.59
C LYS A 5 2.18 -6.13 19.02
N GLY A 6 1.38 -6.66 18.10
CA GLY A 6 -0.01 -7.05 18.33
C GLY A 6 -1.04 -6.08 17.80
N LEU A 7 -2.32 -6.40 18.03
CA LEU A 7 -3.45 -5.69 17.45
C LEU A 7 -4.36 -5.13 18.55
N SER A 8 -4.49 -3.80 18.59
CA SER A 8 -5.36 -3.10 19.54
C SER A 8 -5.85 -1.77 18.97
N GLU A 9 -6.81 -1.12 19.65
CA GLU A 9 -7.21 0.26 19.30
C GLU A 9 -6.02 1.22 19.35
N ASP A 10 -5.07 1.01 20.26
CA ASP A 10 -3.89 1.88 20.38
C ASP A 10 -2.96 1.72 19.17
N ILE A 11 -2.86 0.53 18.60
CA ILE A 11 -2.11 0.28 17.36
C ILE A 11 -2.79 0.96 16.17
N VAL A 12 -4.12 0.87 16.08
CA VAL A 12 -4.89 1.58 15.06
C VAL A 12 -4.69 3.09 15.16
N ARG A 13 -4.73 3.64 16.39
CA ARG A 13 -4.45 5.06 16.65
C ARG A 13 -3.00 5.44 16.32
N PHE A 14 -2.05 4.55 16.62
CA PHE A 14 -0.64 4.75 16.29
C PHE A 14 -0.43 4.85 14.78
N ILE A 15 -0.99 3.92 14.00
CA ILE A 15 -0.92 3.94 12.52
C ILE A 15 -1.49 5.26 12.00
N SER A 16 -2.69 5.61 12.44
CA SER A 16 -3.40 6.81 12.00
C SER A 16 -2.63 8.10 12.31
N ALA A 17 -2.06 8.19 13.53
CA ALA A 17 -1.24 9.32 13.94
C ALA A 17 0.08 9.40 13.14
N LYS A 18 0.74 8.26 12.89
CA LYS A 18 1.98 8.20 12.09
C LYS A 18 1.78 8.60 10.64
N LYS A 19 0.63 8.26 10.05
CA LYS A 19 0.26 8.65 8.69
C LYS A 19 -0.42 10.03 8.62
N GLU A 20 -0.59 10.70 9.76
CA GLU A 20 -1.23 12.03 9.89
C GLU A 20 -2.61 12.07 9.24
N GLU A 21 -3.43 11.05 9.53
CA GLU A 21 -4.73 10.89 8.90
C GLU A 21 -5.80 11.84 9.45
N PRO A 22 -6.81 12.20 8.64
CA PRO A 22 -7.95 12.96 9.11
C PRO A 22 -8.79 12.15 10.11
N ALA A 23 -9.47 12.86 11.03
CA ALA A 23 -10.26 12.25 12.10
C ALA A 23 -11.31 11.25 11.61
N TRP A 24 -11.94 11.50 10.46
CA TRP A 24 -12.94 10.59 9.90
C TRP A 24 -12.36 9.21 9.55
N LEU A 25 -11.09 9.16 9.11
CA LEU A 25 -10.44 7.91 8.73
C LEU A 25 -10.04 7.13 9.98
N LEU A 26 -9.58 7.81 11.03
CA LEU A 26 -9.37 7.18 12.34
C LEU A 26 -10.66 6.56 12.89
N GLU A 27 -11.78 7.29 12.85
CA GLU A 27 -13.08 6.78 13.30
C GLU A 27 -13.53 5.57 12.47
N TRP A 28 -13.32 5.62 11.15
CA TRP A 28 -13.60 4.53 10.23
C TRP A 28 -12.79 3.28 10.57
N ARG A 29 -11.48 3.41 10.82
CA ARG A 29 -10.59 2.31 11.24
C ARG A 29 -10.99 1.71 12.59
N ILE A 30 -11.31 2.55 13.58
CA ILE A 30 -11.73 2.09 14.91
C ILE A 30 -13.06 1.34 14.84
N LYS A 31 -13.99 1.81 14.00
CA LYS A 31 -15.25 1.10 13.75
C LYS A 31 -14.99 -0.27 13.11
N ALA A 32 -14.09 -0.35 12.13
CA ALA A 32 -13.71 -1.60 11.50
C ALA A 32 -13.09 -2.58 12.51
N TYR A 33 -12.14 -2.13 13.32
CA TYR A 33 -11.51 -2.93 14.36
C TYR A 33 -12.52 -3.48 15.38
N ARG A 34 -13.40 -2.62 15.90
CA ARG A 34 -14.43 -3.03 16.86
C ARG A 34 -15.39 -4.05 16.26
N HIS A 35 -15.74 -3.90 15.00
CA HIS A 35 -16.59 -4.86 14.32
C HIS A 35 -15.86 -6.19 14.11
N TRP A 36 -14.61 -6.15 13.68
CA TRP A 36 -13.77 -7.33 13.50
C TRP A 36 -13.68 -8.19 14.77
N LEU A 37 -13.57 -7.59 15.96
CA LEU A 37 -13.59 -8.30 17.24
C LEU A 37 -14.89 -9.10 17.51
N THR A 38 -15.98 -8.80 16.79
CA THR A 38 -17.26 -9.51 16.90
C THR A 38 -17.43 -10.61 15.85
N MET A 39 -16.47 -10.76 14.94
CA MET A 39 -16.52 -11.71 13.83
C MET A 39 -15.72 -12.97 14.15
N ASP A 40 -16.13 -14.09 13.57
CA ASP A 40 -15.38 -15.34 13.60
C ASP A 40 -14.51 -15.47 12.34
N GLU A 41 -13.30 -16.02 12.49
CA GLU A 41 -12.41 -16.29 11.36
C GLU A 41 -13.00 -17.42 10.48
N PRO A 42 -13.07 -17.25 9.14
CA PRO A 42 -13.67 -18.24 8.26
C PRO A 42 -12.77 -19.47 8.03
N ASP A 43 -13.30 -20.67 8.26
CA ASP A 43 -12.61 -21.97 8.03
C ASP A 43 -13.28 -22.82 6.91
N TRP A 44 -14.12 -22.21 6.07
CA TRP A 44 -14.81 -22.94 5.00
C TRP A 44 -13.91 -23.29 3.82
N ALA A 45 -12.80 -22.56 3.65
CA ALA A 45 -11.84 -22.78 2.57
C ALA A 45 -10.87 -23.91 2.97
N LYS A 46 -10.74 -24.96 2.16
CA LYS A 46 -9.85 -26.11 2.40
C LYS A 46 -8.37 -25.77 2.14
N ILE A 47 -7.92 -24.62 2.61
CA ILE A 47 -6.55 -24.11 2.43
C ILE A 47 -5.64 -24.68 3.52
N GLY A 48 -6.17 -24.91 4.73
CA GLY A 48 -5.48 -25.59 5.83
C GLY A 48 -4.20 -24.87 6.27
N TYR A 49 -4.34 -23.75 6.95
CA TYR A 49 -3.23 -23.01 7.56
C TYR A 49 -3.32 -23.08 9.10
N PRO A 50 -2.19 -23.01 9.82
CA PRO A 50 -2.22 -22.92 11.28
C PRO A 50 -2.93 -21.64 11.73
N PRO A 51 -3.65 -21.63 12.86
CA PRO A 51 -4.31 -20.44 13.37
C PRO A 51 -3.34 -19.25 13.44
N ILE A 52 -3.79 -18.09 12.96
CA ILE A 52 -2.97 -16.88 12.94
C ILE A 52 -3.03 -16.22 14.32
N ASP A 53 -1.87 -16.00 14.95
CA ASP A 53 -1.80 -15.16 16.14
C ASP A 53 -1.72 -13.68 15.71
N TYR A 54 -2.88 -13.04 15.63
CA TYR A 54 -3.00 -11.61 15.31
C TYR A 54 -2.31 -10.70 16.34
N ASN A 55 -1.96 -11.19 17.53
CA ASN A 55 -1.18 -10.44 18.51
C ASN A 55 0.33 -10.61 18.32
N ASP A 56 0.77 -11.54 17.48
CA ASP A 56 2.18 -11.82 17.22
C ASP A 56 2.67 -11.24 15.87
N ALA A 57 2.12 -10.09 15.45
CA ALA A 57 2.52 -9.38 14.24
C ALA A 57 2.84 -7.90 14.48
N TYR A 58 3.65 -7.31 13.60
CA TYR A 58 3.81 -5.87 13.49
C TYR A 58 2.90 -5.32 12.39
N TYR A 59 2.00 -4.39 12.73
CA TYR A 59 1.05 -3.78 11.79
C TYR A 59 1.51 -2.45 11.20
N TYR A 60 2.71 -2.01 11.58
CA TYR A 60 3.37 -0.85 10.99
C TYR A 60 4.87 -1.04 11.05
N SER A 61 5.51 -0.90 9.90
CA SER A 61 6.94 -0.78 9.75
C SER A 61 7.22 0.33 8.74
N ALA A 62 8.17 1.19 9.08
CA ALA A 62 8.75 2.16 8.16
C ALA A 62 10.28 2.05 8.23
N PRO A 63 11.01 2.33 7.14
CA PRO A 63 12.46 2.48 7.20
C PRO A 63 12.85 3.48 8.30
N LYS A 64 13.99 3.27 8.97
CA LYS A 64 14.49 4.30 9.88
C LYS A 64 14.95 5.47 9.03
N SER A 65 14.41 6.67 9.28
CA SER A 65 14.93 7.91 8.73
C SER A 65 16.38 8.07 9.18
N GLY A 66 17.34 7.74 8.31
CA GLY A 66 18.78 7.77 8.62
C GLY A 66 19.63 6.69 7.95
N ASP A 67 19.04 5.62 7.37
CA ASP A 67 19.80 4.72 6.51
C ASP A 67 19.88 5.35 5.11
N GLU A 68 21.04 5.91 4.77
CA GLU A 68 21.34 6.32 3.40
C GLU A 68 21.24 5.06 2.52
N GLY A 69 20.25 5.01 1.64
CA GLY A 69 20.11 3.92 0.67
C GLY A 69 21.38 3.74 -0.18
N PRO A 70 21.58 2.56 -0.79
CA PRO A 70 22.78 2.23 -1.54
C PRO A 70 23.07 3.27 -2.63
N GLU A 71 24.34 3.63 -2.83
CA GLU A 71 24.73 4.60 -3.85
C GLU A 71 24.76 4.00 -5.26
N SER A 72 24.86 2.67 -5.36
CA SER A 72 24.82 1.92 -6.63
C SER A 72 24.21 0.53 -6.46
N LEU A 73 23.89 -0.13 -7.58
CA LEU A 73 23.46 -1.53 -7.60
C LEU A 73 24.49 -2.49 -6.99
N ASP A 74 25.76 -2.12 -6.93
CA ASP A 74 26.83 -2.97 -6.39
C ASP A 74 26.74 -3.10 -4.86
N GLU A 75 26.05 -2.17 -4.20
CA GLU A 75 25.80 -2.19 -2.75
C GLU A 75 24.50 -2.95 -2.38
N VAL A 76 23.81 -3.47 -3.40
CA VAL A 76 22.55 -4.19 -3.28
C VAL A 76 22.83 -5.68 -3.14
N ASP A 77 22.04 -6.37 -2.31
CA ASP A 77 22.18 -7.81 -2.11
C ASP A 77 22.20 -8.57 -3.46
N PRO A 78 23.25 -9.37 -3.76
CA PRO A 78 23.36 -10.12 -5.01
C PRO A 78 22.18 -11.08 -5.25
N GLU A 79 21.56 -11.60 -4.20
CA GLU A 79 20.39 -12.48 -4.30
C GLU A 79 19.16 -11.71 -4.80
N LEU A 80 19.07 -10.43 -4.47
CA LEU A 80 18.02 -9.53 -4.95
C LEU A 80 18.19 -9.22 -6.44
N LEU A 81 19.42 -8.89 -6.87
CA LEU A 81 19.72 -8.63 -8.28
C LEU A 81 19.42 -9.85 -9.15
N ALA A 82 19.79 -11.04 -8.68
CA ALA A 82 19.47 -12.30 -9.35
C ALA A 82 17.95 -12.55 -9.44
N THR A 83 17.20 -12.15 -8.40
CA THR A 83 15.73 -12.22 -8.41
C THR A 83 15.14 -11.28 -9.47
N TYR A 84 15.65 -10.05 -9.58
CA TYR A 84 15.19 -9.09 -10.59
C TYR A 84 15.51 -9.51 -12.02
N GLU A 85 16.71 -10.06 -12.24
CA GLU A 85 17.09 -10.64 -13.53
C GLU A 85 16.18 -11.81 -13.91
N LYS A 86 15.86 -12.69 -12.95
CA LYS A 86 14.95 -13.82 -13.16
C LYS A 86 13.51 -13.40 -13.44
N LEU A 87 13.06 -12.30 -12.85
CA LEU A 87 11.75 -11.70 -13.11
C LEU A 87 11.71 -10.92 -14.44
N GLY A 88 12.85 -10.77 -15.13
CA GLY A 88 12.95 -10.06 -16.40
C GLY A 88 12.81 -8.54 -16.26
N ILE A 89 13.07 -8.01 -15.06
CA ILE A 89 12.93 -6.59 -14.75
C ILE A 89 14.10 -5.84 -15.41
N PRO A 90 13.86 -4.83 -16.26
CA PRO A 90 14.92 -4.04 -16.90
C PRO A 90 15.87 -3.41 -15.86
N ILE A 91 17.17 -3.34 -16.17
CA ILE A 91 18.23 -2.84 -15.24
C ILE A 91 17.86 -1.50 -14.60
N HIS A 92 17.26 -0.59 -15.35
CA HIS A 92 16.82 0.70 -14.82
C HIS A 92 15.74 0.57 -13.74
N GLU A 93 14.82 -0.39 -13.87
CA GLU A 93 13.83 -0.72 -12.83
C GLU A 93 14.49 -1.47 -11.67
N GLN A 94 15.56 -2.24 -11.91
CA GLN A 94 16.34 -2.90 -10.84
C GLN A 94 17.04 -1.88 -9.93
N GLU A 95 17.68 -0.86 -10.51
CA GLU A 95 18.31 0.27 -9.78
C GLU A 95 17.31 0.89 -8.82
N VAL A 96 16.07 1.05 -9.28
CA VAL A 96 15.04 1.71 -8.50
C VAL A 96 14.44 0.79 -7.44
N LEU A 97 14.11 -0.44 -7.83
CA LEU A 97 13.62 -1.46 -6.90
C LEU A 97 14.69 -1.87 -5.88
N ALA A 98 15.94 -1.48 -6.07
CA ALA A 98 17.00 -1.68 -5.11
C ALA A 98 17.25 -0.46 -4.19
N GLY A 99 16.57 0.67 -4.44
CA GLY A 99 16.71 1.88 -3.64
C GLY A 99 17.98 2.69 -3.94
N VAL A 100 18.55 2.56 -5.14
CA VAL A 100 19.76 3.28 -5.55
C VAL A 100 19.51 4.78 -5.65
N LYS A 101 20.37 5.61 -5.03
CA LYS A 101 20.27 7.09 -5.08
C LYS A 101 20.16 7.58 -6.55
N ASN A 102 19.17 8.43 -6.82
CA ASN A 102 18.91 9.16 -8.08
C ASN A 102 18.06 8.48 -9.17
N VAL A 103 17.29 7.42 -8.88
CA VAL A 103 16.33 6.86 -9.84
C VAL A 103 14.93 6.74 -9.23
N ALA A 104 13.91 7.23 -9.95
CA ALA A 104 12.55 7.44 -9.43
C ALA A 104 11.53 6.49 -10.09
N VAL A 105 10.96 5.56 -9.32
CA VAL A 105 9.88 4.62 -9.66
C VAL A 105 9.13 4.35 -8.37
N ASP A 106 7.80 4.36 -8.46
CA ASP A 106 6.87 4.19 -7.35
C ASP A 106 6.85 2.74 -6.84
N ALA A 107 7.99 2.32 -6.27
CA ALA A 107 8.12 1.10 -5.51
C ALA A 107 7.67 1.38 -4.08
N VAL A 108 6.68 0.64 -3.59
CA VAL A 108 6.32 0.68 -2.18
C VAL A 108 7.35 -0.17 -1.44
N PHE A 109 8.37 0.49 -0.90
CA PHE A 109 9.38 -0.07 -0.03
C PHE A 109 8.92 0.07 1.41
N ASP A 110 8.67 -1.04 2.12
CA ASP A 110 8.33 -1.07 3.54
C ASP A 110 7.32 0.02 3.97
N SER A 111 6.10 -0.04 3.41
CA SER A 111 4.97 0.90 3.68
C SER A 111 5.17 2.37 3.26
N VAL A 112 6.17 2.69 2.44
CA VAL A 112 6.43 4.04 1.89
C VAL A 112 6.68 3.96 0.39
N SER A 113 6.03 4.82 -0.39
CA SER A 113 6.12 4.85 -1.85
C SER A 113 7.18 5.82 -2.37
N VAL A 114 7.77 5.51 -3.54
CA VAL A 114 8.85 6.27 -4.18
C VAL A 114 8.36 6.91 -5.50
N ALA A 115 7.41 7.85 -5.48
CA ALA A 115 6.86 8.44 -6.71
C ALA A 115 7.73 9.60 -7.25
N THR A 116 8.07 9.65 -8.56
CA THR A 116 8.40 10.96 -9.21
C THR A 116 8.37 11.03 -10.75
N THR A 117 8.64 9.98 -11.53
CA THR A 117 8.99 10.17 -12.97
C THR A 117 7.84 10.54 -13.93
N PHE A 118 6.58 10.27 -13.61
CA PHE A 118 5.44 10.58 -14.51
C PHE A 118 4.30 11.39 -13.85
N LYS A 119 4.53 11.90 -12.64
CA LYS A 119 3.50 12.62 -11.86
C LYS A 119 3.02 13.87 -12.59
N GLU A 120 3.94 14.62 -13.21
CA GLU A 120 3.61 15.83 -13.99
C GLU A 120 2.77 15.49 -15.23
N THR A 121 3.21 14.50 -16.03
CA THR A 121 2.48 14.05 -17.24
C THR A 121 1.07 13.56 -16.93
N LEU A 122 0.89 12.82 -15.84
CA LEU A 122 -0.42 12.35 -15.39
C LEU A 122 -1.28 13.53 -14.91
N ALA A 123 -0.69 14.47 -14.16
CA ALA A 123 -1.37 15.66 -13.68
C ALA A 123 -1.85 16.58 -14.83
N GLU A 124 -1.10 16.68 -15.94
CA GLU A 124 -1.54 17.41 -17.15
C GLU A 124 -2.86 16.87 -17.72
N HIS A 125 -3.13 15.57 -17.54
CA HIS A 125 -4.36 14.91 -17.97
C HIS A 125 -5.41 14.83 -16.85
N GLY A 126 -5.14 15.45 -15.69
CA GLY A 126 -5.99 15.37 -14.50
C GLY A 126 -6.02 14.00 -13.83
N VAL A 127 -5.11 13.09 -14.22
CA VAL A 127 -4.96 11.77 -13.59
C VAL A 127 -4.21 11.93 -12.28
N ILE A 128 -4.75 11.38 -11.20
CA ILE A 128 -4.08 11.28 -9.92
C ILE A 128 -3.65 9.85 -9.75
N PHE A 129 -2.34 9.62 -9.61
CA PHE A 129 -1.78 8.31 -9.32
C PHE A 129 -0.69 8.47 -8.27
N GLY A 130 -0.74 7.61 -7.26
CA GLY A 130 0.27 7.56 -6.21
C GLY A 130 -0.24 6.86 -4.96
N PRO A 131 0.38 7.13 -3.81
CA PRO A 131 0.11 6.41 -2.57
C PRO A 131 -1.25 6.79 -2.00
N MET A 132 -1.94 5.81 -1.41
CA MET A 132 -3.16 6.04 -0.65
C MET A 132 -2.91 7.05 0.49
N SER A 133 -1.77 6.96 1.15
CA SER A 133 -1.39 7.89 2.22
C SER A 133 -1.27 9.35 1.74
N GLU A 134 -0.76 9.61 0.54
CA GLU A 134 -0.76 10.94 -0.06
C GLU A 134 -2.18 11.38 -0.47
N ALA A 135 -2.96 10.48 -1.07
CA ALA A 135 -4.32 10.79 -1.50
C ALA A 135 -5.23 11.16 -0.33
N VAL A 136 -5.08 10.51 0.83
CA VAL A 136 -5.81 10.85 2.06
C VAL A 136 -5.50 12.28 2.52
N LYS A 137 -4.26 12.75 2.38
CA LYS A 137 -3.85 14.12 2.76
C LYS A 137 -4.26 15.17 1.73
N ASN A 138 -4.03 14.88 0.45
CA ASN A 138 -4.16 15.86 -0.64
C ASN A 138 -5.57 15.89 -1.25
N HIS A 139 -6.31 14.78 -1.17
CA HIS A 139 -7.65 14.62 -1.75
C HIS A 139 -8.64 13.96 -0.75
N PRO A 140 -8.72 14.43 0.52
CA PRO A 140 -9.49 13.76 1.57
C PRO A 140 -10.97 13.59 1.22
N GLU A 141 -11.59 14.58 0.58
CA GLU A 141 -13.01 14.53 0.21
C GLU A 141 -13.29 13.44 -0.83
N LEU A 142 -12.38 13.28 -1.79
CA LEU A 142 -12.51 12.29 -2.85
C LEU A 142 -12.30 10.87 -2.29
N VAL A 143 -11.28 10.70 -1.46
CA VAL A 143 -11.05 9.43 -0.77
C VAL A 143 -12.24 9.09 0.12
N GLN A 144 -12.68 10.01 0.98
CA GLN A 144 -13.81 9.78 1.90
C GLN A 144 -15.10 9.42 1.17
N LYS A 145 -15.37 10.03 0.01
CA LYS A 145 -16.56 9.76 -0.80
C LYS A 145 -16.62 8.30 -1.27
N TYR A 146 -15.49 7.71 -1.64
CA TYR A 146 -15.45 6.37 -2.24
C TYR A 146 -14.91 5.29 -1.30
N MET A 147 -14.25 5.66 -0.19
CA MET A 147 -13.70 4.74 0.79
C MET A 147 -14.79 3.83 1.36
N GLY A 148 -14.67 2.52 1.10
CA GLY A 148 -15.62 1.52 1.58
C GLY A 148 -16.94 1.46 0.82
N SER A 149 -17.08 2.17 -0.31
CA SER A 149 -18.29 2.14 -1.14
C SER A 149 -18.53 0.79 -1.82
N VAL A 150 -17.46 0.10 -2.23
CA VAL A 150 -17.51 -1.24 -2.84
C VAL A 150 -17.23 -2.34 -1.82
N VAL A 151 -16.14 -2.20 -1.04
CA VAL A 151 -15.77 -3.13 0.03
C VAL A 151 -15.89 -2.42 1.38
N PRO A 152 -17.06 -2.48 2.05
CA PRO A 152 -17.29 -1.84 3.34
C PRO A 152 -16.49 -2.50 4.47
N THR A 153 -16.39 -1.82 5.62
CA THR A 153 -15.68 -2.32 6.80
C THR A 153 -16.23 -3.63 7.38
N ALA A 154 -17.45 -4.01 6.99
CA ALA A 154 -18.16 -5.19 7.47
C ALA A 154 -18.32 -6.28 6.39
N ASP A 155 -17.62 -6.14 5.26
CA ASP A 155 -17.77 -7.05 4.12
C ASP A 155 -17.43 -8.51 4.48
N ASN A 156 -16.26 -8.73 5.09
CA ASN A 156 -15.83 -10.02 5.59
C ASN A 156 -14.73 -9.83 6.65
N TYR A 157 -14.33 -10.94 7.31
CA TYR A 157 -13.35 -10.93 8.40
C TYR A 157 -12.03 -10.24 8.02
N PHE A 158 -11.45 -10.60 6.87
CA PHE A 158 -10.17 -10.03 6.43
C PHE A 158 -10.30 -8.61 5.89
N ALA A 159 -11.44 -8.26 5.28
CA ALA A 159 -11.73 -6.89 4.87
C ALA A 159 -11.90 -5.95 6.07
N ALA A 160 -12.52 -6.42 7.17
CA ALA A 160 -12.64 -5.66 8.41
C ALA A 160 -11.27 -5.44 9.06
N LEU A 161 -10.43 -6.49 9.11
CA LEU A 161 -9.06 -6.41 9.58
C LEU A 161 -8.24 -5.41 8.73
N ASN A 162 -8.22 -5.57 7.40
CA ASN A 162 -7.55 -4.66 6.47
C ASN A 162 -8.00 -3.21 6.70
N SER A 163 -9.30 -2.98 6.82
CA SER A 163 -9.86 -1.64 7.07
C SER A 163 -9.37 -1.02 8.38
N ALA A 164 -9.08 -1.82 9.40
CA ALA A 164 -8.51 -1.32 10.64
C ALA A 164 -7.04 -0.90 10.48
N VAL A 165 -6.22 -1.70 9.79
CA VAL A 165 -4.76 -1.64 9.91
C VAL A 165 -3.99 -1.36 8.63
N PHE A 166 -4.64 -1.17 7.48
CA PHE A 166 -3.92 -0.86 6.23
C PHE A 166 -3.01 0.36 6.43
N THR A 167 -1.76 0.26 5.99
CA THR A 167 -0.76 1.33 6.19
C THR A 167 -0.55 2.15 4.93
N ASP A 168 -0.72 1.53 3.77
CA ASP A 168 -0.67 2.21 2.49
C ASP A 168 -1.45 1.42 1.42
N GLY A 169 -1.25 1.80 0.16
CA GLY A 169 -1.83 1.16 -1.01
C GLY A 169 -1.79 2.13 -2.17
N SER A 170 -2.54 1.86 -3.22
CA SER A 170 -2.53 2.71 -4.40
C SER A 170 -3.81 3.52 -4.52
N PHE A 171 -3.70 4.79 -4.92
CA PHE A 171 -4.83 5.63 -5.26
C PHE A 171 -4.73 6.04 -6.72
N VAL A 172 -5.80 5.80 -7.47
CA VAL A 172 -5.93 6.18 -8.87
C VAL A 172 -7.24 6.93 -9.05
N PHE A 173 -7.18 8.11 -9.66
CA PHE A 173 -8.35 8.83 -10.14
C PHE A 173 -8.16 9.20 -11.61
N ILE A 174 -9.15 8.87 -12.45
CA ILE A 174 -9.20 9.20 -13.88
C ILE A 174 -10.46 10.04 -14.15
N PRO A 175 -10.31 11.29 -14.62
CA PRO A 175 -11.44 12.18 -14.83
C PRO A 175 -12.29 11.79 -16.04
N LYS A 176 -13.51 12.34 -16.09
CA LYS A 176 -14.50 12.07 -17.12
C LYS A 176 -13.91 12.25 -18.54
N GLY A 177 -14.10 11.23 -19.38
CA GLY A 177 -13.66 11.24 -20.77
C GLY A 177 -12.15 11.11 -21.00
N VAL A 178 -11.34 10.94 -19.95
CA VAL A 178 -9.88 10.84 -20.08
C VAL A 178 -9.45 9.39 -20.24
N ARG A 179 -8.70 9.11 -21.31
CA ARG A 179 -7.93 7.88 -21.45
C ARG A 179 -6.55 8.12 -20.85
N CYS A 180 -6.19 7.35 -19.82
CA CYS A 180 -4.87 7.40 -19.20
C CYS A 180 -3.78 7.26 -20.28
N PRO A 181 -2.79 8.18 -20.33
CA PRO A 181 -1.81 8.22 -21.41
C PRO A 181 -0.82 7.05 -21.40
N MET A 182 -0.78 6.30 -20.29
CA MET A 182 0.09 5.16 -20.06
C MET A 182 -0.59 4.13 -19.16
N GLU A 183 0.00 2.95 -19.07
CA GLU A 183 -0.41 1.93 -18.11
C GLU A 183 0.14 2.28 -16.73
N LEU A 184 -0.68 2.07 -15.70
CA LEU A 184 -0.28 2.28 -14.31
C LEU A 184 0.16 0.92 -13.74
N SER A 185 1.30 0.89 -13.08
CA SER A 185 1.82 -0.34 -12.47
C SER A 185 2.29 -0.03 -11.05
N THR A 186 1.93 -0.89 -10.11
CA THR A 186 2.39 -0.79 -8.72
C THR A 186 2.96 -2.12 -8.27
N TYR A 187 4.16 -2.06 -7.69
CA TYR A 187 4.88 -3.22 -7.20
C TYR A 187 5.10 -3.10 -5.69
N PHE A 188 4.54 -4.07 -4.97
CA PHE A 188 4.65 -4.19 -3.53
C PHE A 188 5.76 -5.17 -3.17
N ARG A 189 6.74 -4.73 -2.38
CA ARG A 189 7.82 -5.59 -1.90
C ARG A 189 7.85 -5.66 -0.39
N ILE A 190 7.88 -6.89 0.14
CA ILE A 190 8.00 -7.19 1.56
C ILE A 190 9.45 -7.54 1.89
N ASN A 191 10.13 -6.76 2.73
CA ASN A 191 11.50 -7.08 3.18
C ASN A 191 11.59 -7.47 4.66
N ALA A 192 10.67 -6.99 5.50
CA ALA A 192 10.70 -7.24 6.93
C ALA A 192 10.00 -8.56 7.31
N ALA A 193 10.72 -9.48 7.94
CA ALA A 193 10.12 -10.69 8.51
C ALA A 193 9.12 -10.33 9.63
N ASN A 194 7.99 -11.04 9.68
CA ASN A 194 6.91 -10.87 10.67
C ASN A 194 6.19 -9.52 10.65
N THR A 195 6.19 -8.80 9.51
CA THR A 195 5.29 -7.66 9.29
C THR A 195 4.03 -8.12 8.56
N GLY A 196 2.87 -7.68 9.04
CA GLY A 196 1.61 -7.87 8.31
C GLY A 196 1.48 -6.77 7.26
N GLN A 197 1.53 -7.13 5.97
CA GLN A 197 1.24 -6.16 4.91
C GLN A 197 -0.28 -6.10 4.68
N PHE A 198 -0.84 -4.93 4.92
CA PHE A 198 -2.23 -4.63 4.64
C PHE A 198 -2.25 -3.43 3.71
N GLU A 199 -2.56 -3.70 2.45
CA GLU A 199 -2.67 -2.67 1.42
C GLU A 199 -4.12 -2.42 1.05
N ARG A 200 -4.41 -1.20 0.62
CA ARG A 200 -5.73 -0.82 0.14
C ARG A 200 -5.64 0.03 -1.10
N THR A 201 -5.98 -0.57 -2.23
CA THR A 201 -6.02 0.10 -3.54
C THR A 201 -7.43 0.67 -3.80
N LEU A 202 -7.51 1.94 -4.21
CA LEU A 202 -8.74 2.63 -4.60
C LEU A 202 -8.57 3.26 -5.99
N ILE A 203 -9.33 2.74 -6.95
CA ILE A 203 -9.33 3.21 -8.34
C ILE A 203 -10.70 3.80 -8.65
N ILE A 204 -10.72 5.06 -9.07
CA ILE A 204 -11.91 5.82 -9.43
C ILE A 204 -11.77 6.21 -10.91
N ALA A 205 -12.55 5.56 -11.76
CA ALA A 205 -12.62 5.85 -13.19
C ALA A 205 -13.97 6.52 -13.49
N GLU A 206 -13.97 7.81 -13.85
CA GLU A 206 -15.20 8.53 -14.17
C GLU A 206 -15.78 8.12 -15.54
N GLU A 207 -16.99 8.60 -15.85
CA GLU A 207 -17.71 8.25 -17.07
C GLU A 207 -16.87 8.46 -18.34
N GLY A 208 -16.81 7.44 -19.21
CA GLY A 208 -16.06 7.52 -20.46
C GLY A 208 -14.53 7.59 -20.29
N SER A 209 -14.00 7.39 -19.09
CA SER A 209 -12.56 7.29 -18.85
C SER A 209 -12.02 5.88 -19.17
N TYR A 210 -10.70 5.76 -19.29
CA TYR A 210 -10.02 4.48 -19.47
C TYR A 210 -8.71 4.44 -18.68
N VAL A 211 -8.44 3.31 -18.03
CA VAL A 211 -7.16 3.02 -17.36
C VAL A 211 -6.83 1.54 -17.50
N SER A 212 -5.54 1.24 -17.66
CA SER A 212 -4.95 -0.09 -17.48
C SER A 212 -4.12 -0.05 -16.21
N TYR A 213 -4.40 -0.93 -15.26
CA TYR A 213 -3.72 -0.99 -13.96
C TYR A 213 -3.18 -2.39 -13.71
N LEU A 214 -1.89 -2.47 -13.40
CA LEU A 214 -1.18 -3.69 -13.07
C LEU A 214 -0.74 -3.62 -11.61
N GLU A 215 -1.01 -4.68 -10.85
CA GLU A 215 -0.60 -4.81 -9.46
C GLU A 215 0.22 -6.09 -9.32
N GLY A 216 1.40 -5.98 -8.72
CA GLY A 216 2.27 -7.11 -8.41
C GLY A 216 2.68 -7.07 -6.95
N CYS A 217 2.79 -8.24 -6.34
CA CYS A 217 3.33 -8.42 -5.00
C CYS A 217 4.43 -9.48 -5.03
N THR A 218 5.55 -9.19 -4.37
CA THR A 218 6.62 -10.16 -4.16
C THR A 218 7.01 -10.18 -2.70
N ALA A 219 6.93 -11.38 -2.13
CA ALA A 219 7.40 -11.71 -0.80
C ALA A 219 8.51 -12.78 -0.91
N PRO A 220 9.61 -12.67 -0.15
CA PRO A 220 10.64 -13.71 -0.05
C PRO A 220 10.16 -14.96 0.72
#